data_AF-A0A1G8J836-F1
#
_entry.id   AF-A0A1G8J836-F1
#
_cell.length_a   1.000
_cell.length_b   1.000
_cell.length_c   1.000
_cell.angle_alpha   90.00
_cell.angle_beta   90.00
_cell.angle_gamma   90.00
#
_symmetry.space_group_name_H-M   'P 1'
#
loop_
_entity.id
_entity.type
_entity.pdbx_description
1 polymer ?
#
loop_
_entity_poly.entity_id
_entity_poly.type
_entity_poly.pdbx_seq_one_letter_code
_entity_poly.pdbx_strand_id
1 'polypeptide(L)'
;MKKHILIVVLLVLSSLNSIAQTLSSENFIYTAVPQKAVQAANYNTLTKAEINQSVTYFDGLGRPMQTIAIGQGGNGEDIITPIIYDGFG
;
A
#
# COMPACT_ATOMS: atom_id res chain seq x y z
N MET A 1 16.01 4.49 46.45
CA MET A 1 14.68 4.54 45.79
C MET A 1 14.72 5.25 44.44
N LYS A 2 15.31 6.45 44.32
CA LYS A 2 15.38 7.21 43.05
C LYS A 2 16.11 6.52 41.88
N LYS A 3 17.10 5.67 42.15
CA LYS A 3 17.90 4.97 41.11
C LYS A 3 17.14 3.89 40.32
N HIS A 4 16.06 3.33 40.89
CA HIS A 4 15.25 2.30 40.20
C HIS A 4 14.05 2.92 39.47
N ILE A 5 13.71 4.18 39.76
CA ILE A 5 12.64 4.92 39.07
C ILE A 5 12.93 5.03 37.58
N LEU A 6 14.18 5.28 37.19
CA LEU A 6 14.56 5.40 35.78
C LEU A 6 14.36 4.07 35.03
N ILE A 7 14.68 2.94 35.67
CA ILE A 7 14.53 1.60 35.09
C ILE A 7 13.05 1.24 34.94
N VAL A 8 12.23 1.56 35.93
CA VAL A 8 10.78 1.33 35.88
C VAL A 8 10.13 2.18 34.80
N VAL A 9 10.54 3.44 34.63
CA VAL A 9 10.04 4.30 33.54
C VAL A 9 10.43 3.76 32.17
N LEU A 10 11.65 3.24 32.01
CA LEU A 10 12.12 2.67 30.74
C LEU A 10 11.37 1.37 30.37
N LEU A 11 11.03 0.54 31.37
CA LEU A 11 10.23 -0.68 31.19
C LEU A 11 8.76 -0.39 30.86
N VAL A 12 8.21 0.71 31.35
CA VAL A 12 6.83 1.14 31.02
C VAL A 12 6.75 1.78 29.63
N LEU A 13 7.83 2.43 29.15
CA LEU A 13 7.87 2.99 27.78
C LEU A 13 7.99 1.93 26.68
N SER A 14 8.50 0.74 27.01
CA SER A 14 8.71 -0.35 26.04
C SER A 14 7.46 -1.19 25.76
N SER A 15 6.36 -0.97 26.48
CA SER A 15 5.06 -1.60 26.21
C SER A 15 4.17 -0.81 25.24
N LEU A 16 4.71 0.22 24.58
CA LEU A 16 4.02 0.91 23.49
C LEU A 16 3.87 -0.07 22.32
N ASN A 17 2.63 -0.54 22.14
CA ASN A 17 2.23 -1.45 21.07
C ASN A 17 2.75 -0.96 19.72
N SER A 18 3.55 -1.78 19.06
CA SER A 18 3.92 -1.57 17.67
C SER A 18 2.71 -1.89 16.80
N ILE A 19 2.06 -0.86 16.24
CA ILE A 19 1.13 -1.05 15.14
C ILE A 19 1.99 -1.44 13.93
N ALA A 20 2.09 -2.75 13.65
CA ALA A 20 2.67 -3.23 12.39
C ALA A 20 1.75 -2.84 11.22
N GLN A 21 2.31 -2.78 10.00
CA GLN A 21 1.53 -2.52 8.79
C GLN A 21 0.43 -3.59 8.66
N THR A 22 -0.84 -3.19 8.78
CA THR A 22 -1.96 -4.07 8.52
C THR A 22 -2.04 -4.30 7.01
N LEU A 23 -1.55 -5.45 6.53
CA LEU A 23 -1.79 -5.84 5.15
C LEU A 23 -3.27 -6.18 4.96
N SER A 24 -3.79 -5.87 3.78
CA SER A 24 -5.12 -6.35 3.35
C SER A 24 -5.10 -7.87 3.23
N SER A 25 -6.17 -8.53 3.66
CA SER A 25 -6.42 -9.97 3.40
C SER A 25 -6.85 -10.25 1.97
N GLU A 26 -7.20 -9.22 1.22
CA GLU A 26 -7.74 -9.36 -0.14
C GLU A 26 -6.64 -9.70 -1.14
N ASN A 27 -7.00 -10.53 -2.13
CA ASN A 27 -6.13 -10.79 -3.26
C ASN A 27 -5.98 -9.53 -4.10
N PHE A 28 -4.78 -9.29 -4.65
CA PHE A 28 -4.54 -8.14 -5.50
C PHE A 28 -3.60 -8.42 -6.67
N ILE A 29 -3.73 -7.62 -7.71
CA ILE A 29 -2.75 -7.51 -8.79
C ILE A 29 -2.14 -6.11 -8.73
N TYR A 30 -0.83 -6.05 -8.61
CA TYR A 30 -0.05 -4.81 -8.75
C TYR A 30 0.50 -4.72 -10.17
N THR A 31 0.25 -3.60 -10.83
CA THR A 31 0.69 -3.33 -12.20
C THR A 31 1.60 -2.12 -12.21
N ALA A 32 2.73 -2.23 -12.90
CA ALA A 32 3.68 -1.15 -13.10
C ALA A 32 4.06 -1.06 -14.58
N VAL A 33 3.71 0.05 -15.22
CA VAL A 33 3.95 0.26 -16.65
C VAL A 33 4.83 1.50 -16.83
N PRO A 34 6.07 1.35 -17.34
CA PRO A 34 6.88 2.48 -17.74
C PRO A 34 6.15 3.36 -18.75
N GLN A 35 6.17 4.68 -18.54
CA GLN A 35 5.54 5.64 -19.46
C GLN A 35 6.33 5.82 -20.77
N LYS A 36 7.58 5.34 -20.80
CA LYS A 36 8.47 5.38 -21.96
C LYS A 36 9.10 4.02 -22.19
N ALA A 37 9.48 3.75 -23.44
CA ALA A 37 10.21 2.53 -23.78
C ALA A 37 11.51 2.46 -22.97
N VAL A 38 11.67 1.36 -22.22
CA VAL A 38 12.84 1.09 -21.40
C VAL A 38 13.26 -0.36 -21.62
N GLN A 39 14.56 -0.62 -21.65
CA GLN A 39 15.04 -1.99 -21.63
C GLN A 39 14.89 -2.57 -20.23
N ALA A 40 14.58 -3.87 -20.10
CA ALA A 40 14.38 -4.51 -18.80
C ALA A 40 15.55 -4.30 -17.83
N ALA A 41 16.79 -4.31 -18.33
CA ALA A 41 18.00 -4.05 -17.54
C ALA A 41 18.02 -2.66 -16.88
N ASN A 42 17.32 -1.68 -17.44
CA ASN A 42 17.27 -0.30 -16.97
C ASN A 42 15.99 0.04 -16.20
N TYR A 43 15.12 -0.94 -15.93
CA TYR A 43 13.86 -0.67 -15.22
C TYR A 43 14.08 0.01 -13.87
N ASN A 44 15.10 -0.43 -13.12
CA ASN A 44 15.42 0.11 -11.79
C ASN A 44 15.98 1.54 -11.81
N THR A 45 16.26 2.12 -12.98
CA THR A 45 16.71 3.51 -13.10
C THR A 45 15.54 4.50 -13.23
N LEU A 46 14.31 4.00 -13.38
CA LEU A 46 13.12 4.84 -13.51
C LEU A 46 12.72 5.43 -12.16
N THR A 47 12.28 6.68 -12.19
CA THR A 47 11.65 7.35 -11.05
C THR A 47 10.18 6.92 -10.92
N LYS A 48 9.58 7.16 -9.75
CA LYS A 48 8.15 6.88 -9.51
C LYS A 48 7.24 7.58 -10.52
N ALA A 49 7.60 8.81 -10.93
CA ALA A 49 6.81 9.58 -11.90
C ALA A 49 6.85 9.01 -13.32
N GLU A 50 7.88 8.21 -13.65
CA GLU A 50 8.05 7.60 -14.98
C GLU A 50 7.37 6.23 -15.09
N ILE A 51 6.69 5.79 -14.03
CA ILE A 51 6.00 4.51 -13.97
C ILE A 51 4.54 4.76 -13.56
N ASN A 52 3.61 4.34 -14.40
CA ASN A 52 2.21 4.27 -14.00
C ASN A 52 2.00 3.02 -13.15
N GLN A 53 1.63 3.23 -11.89
CA GLN A 53 1.42 2.17 -10.92
C GLN A 53 -0.06 2.05 -10.55
N SER A 54 -0.58 0.84 -10.47
CA SER A 54 -1.92 0.58 -9.97
C SER A 54 -2.01 -0.71 -9.18
N VAL A 55 -3.00 -0.77 -8.29
CA VAL A 55 -3.38 -1.98 -7.56
C VAL A 55 -4.86 -2.24 -7.80
N THR A 56 -5.21 -3.45 -8.21
CA THR A 56 -6.60 -3.91 -8.26
C THR A 56 -6.79 -5.00 -7.23
N TYR A 57 -7.70 -4.79 -6.29
CA TYR A 57 -8.12 -5.78 -5.31
C TYR A 57 -9.30 -6.59 -5.84
N PHE A 58 -9.34 -7.86 -5.46
CA PHE A 58 -10.33 -8.83 -5.89
C PHE A 58 -11.00 -9.48 -4.70
N ASP A 59 -12.29 -9.80 -4.84
CA ASP A 59 -13.03 -10.59 -3.87
C ASP A 59 -12.62 -12.07 -3.89
N GLY A 60 -13.19 -12.86 -2.98
CA GLY A 60 -12.94 -14.31 -2.90
C GLY A 60 -13.39 -15.11 -4.13
N LEU A 61 -14.14 -14.50 -5.06
CA LEU A 61 -14.56 -15.09 -6.34
C LEU A 61 -13.68 -14.63 -7.51
N GLY A 62 -12.71 -13.74 -7.28
CA GLY A 62 -11.82 -13.20 -8.30
C GLY A 62 -12.41 -12.03 -9.09
N ARG A 63 -13.50 -11.41 -8.62
CA ARG A 63 -14.06 -10.20 -9.25
C ARG A 63 -13.38 -8.95 -8.68
N PRO A 64 -13.06 -7.94 -9.51
CA PRO A 64 -12.41 -6.72 -9.03
C PRO A 64 -13.37 -5.91 -8.14
N MET A 65 -12.92 -5.55 -6.94
CA MET A 65 -13.73 -4.79 -5.97
C MET A 65 -13.22 -3.36 -5.77
N GLN A 66 -11.95 -3.09 -6.08
CA GLN A 66 -11.37 -1.77 -5.91
C GLN A 66 -10.14 -1.64 -6.80
N THR A 67 -10.03 -0.51 -7.51
CA THR A 67 -8.78 -0.14 -8.19
C THR A 67 -8.20 1.12 -7.54
N ILE A 68 -6.89 1.13 -7.35
CA ILE A 68 -6.12 2.27 -6.87
C ILE A 68 -5.12 2.64 -7.97
N ALA A 69 -5.25 3.85 -8.53
CA ALA A 69 -4.23 4.43 -9.39
C ALA A 69 -3.29 5.27 -8.52
N ILE A 70 -2.05 4.78 -8.36
CA ILE A 70 -1.11 5.32 -7.36
C ILE A 70 -0.49 6.62 -7.87
N GLY A 71 -0.61 7.69 -7.09
CA GLY A 71 -0.02 8.98 -7.37
C GLY A 71 -0.49 9.64 -8.67
N GLN A 72 -1.67 9.27 -9.19
CA GLN A 72 -2.23 9.80 -10.42
C GLN A 72 -3.17 11.00 -10.20
N GLY A 73 -3.38 11.42 -8.95
CA GLY A 73 -4.06 12.66 -8.59
C GLY A 73 -3.25 13.90 -8.94
N GLY A 74 -3.90 15.05 -9.00
CA GLY A 74 -3.28 16.32 -9.44
C GLY A 74 -2.05 16.73 -8.61
N ASN A 75 -2.00 16.40 -7.31
CA ASN A 75 -0.84 16.63 -6.46
C ASN A 75 -0.15 15.31 -6.04
N GLY A 76 -0.35 14.23 -6.80
CA GLY A 76 0.22 12.92 -6.50
C GLY A 76 -0.57 12.12 -5.46
N GLU A 77 -1.87 12.43 -5.29
CA GLU A 77 -2.77 11.60 -4.51
C GLU A 77 -3.07 10.27 -5.23
N ASP A 78 -3.47 9.26 -4.46
CA ASP A 78 -4.00 8.03 -5.01
C ASP A 78 -5.46 8.21 -5.39
N ILE A 79 -5.84 7.74 -6.58
CA ILE A 79 -7.24 7.73 -7.03
C ILE A 79 -7.80 6.34 -6.71
N ILE A 80 -8.77 6.29 -5.80
CA ILE A 80 -9.44 5.05 -5.39
C ILE A 80 -10.80 4.96 -6.09
N THR A 81 -11.04 3.85 -6.77
CA THR A 81 -12.31 3.55 -7.45
C THR A 81 -12.88 2.24 -6.92
N PRO A 82 -13.85 2.30 -5.99
CA PRO A 82 -14.58 1.12 -5.50
C PRO A 82 -15.53 0.56 -6.57
N ILE A 83 -15.72 -0.75 -6.55
CA ILE A 83 -16.68 -1.49 -7.37
C ILE A 83 -17.55 -2.30 -6.42
N ILE A 84 -18.86 -2.05 -6.44
CA ILE A 84 -19.82 -2.71 -5.58
C ILE A 84 -20.76 -3.51 -6.48
N TYR A 85 -20.87 -4.80 -6.18
CA TYR A 85 -21.75 -5.73 -6.87
C TYR A 85 -23.06 -5.87 -6.11
N ASP A 86 -24.16 -6.06 -6.84
CA ASP A 86 -25.44 -6.38 -6.23
C ASP A 86 -25.58 -7.89 -6.00
N GLY A 87 -26.77 -8.34 -5.57
CA GLY A 87 -27.01 -9.76 -5.28
C GLY A 87 -26.97 -10.68 -6.50
N PHE A 88 -27.00 -10.14 -7.71
CA PHE A 88 -26.93 -10.90 -8.97
C PHE A 88 -25.53 -10.89 -9.58
N GLY A 89 -24.61 -10.09 -9.04
CA GLY A 89 -23.25 -9.92 -9.53
C GLY A 89 -23.12 -8.64 -10.31
#